data_AF-A0A8H5AZI0-F1
#
_entry.id   AF-A0A8H5AZI0-F1
#
_cell.length_a   1.000
_cell.length_b   1.000
_cell.length_c   1.000
_cell.angle_alpha   90.00
_cell.angle_beta   90.00
_cell.angle_gamma   90.00
#
_symmetry.space_group_name_H-M   'P 1'
#
loop_
_entity.id
_entity.type
_entity.pdbx_description
1 polymer ?
#
loop_
_entity_poly.entity_id
_entity_poly.type
_entity_poly.pdbx_seq_one_letter_code
_entity_poly.pdbx_strand_id
1 'polypeptide(L)'
;MSKAELKNNAENDPDILQFSRNSVEVNVCDPEATDISFVDLPGLVQNVDEELIDLVRSLVQSHIYGTNTIIVVAIPMTDDMEMIQGVSLAKAANPKRERTIGVMTKPDAITKGARGGREKWKAVLEGREHKTTHGYFCVRLPDEDERARHITTHEAQRLASAFFSSTEPWSLMKDRSRFGVPNFVAAISELLITLIEQNLRGLNKAVTSELEKCLGLIGALPPQGATAGRFRE
;
A
#
# COMPACT_ATOMS: atom_id res chain seq x y z
N MET A 1 -21.88 0.05 -23.35
CA MET A 1 -21.27 1.37 -23.62
C MET A 1 -19.94 1.16 -24.32
N SER A 2 -19.71 1.84 -25.43
CA SER A 2 -18.43 1.84 -26.15
C SER A 2 -17.40 2.70 -25.42
N LYS A 3 -16.10 2.49 -25.71
CA LYS A 3 -15.01 3.32 -25.19
C LYS A 3 -15.18 4.82 -25.53
N ALA A 4 -15.80 5.12 -26.67
CA ALA A 4 -16.05 6.49 -27.11
C ALA A 4 -17.19 7.14 -26.30
N GLU A 5 -18.25 6.39 -26.01
CA GLU A 5 -19.36 6.85 -25.17
C GLU A 5 -18.91 7.11 -23.73
N LEU A 6 -18.06 6.25 -23.17
CA LEU A 6 -17.50 6.44 -21.83
C LEU A 6 -16.63 7.71 -21.73
N LYS A 7 -15.81 7.99 -22.75
CA LYS A 7 -15.03 9.24 -22.80
C LYS A 7 -15.90 10.47 -22.89
N ASN A 8 -16.91 10.43 -23.77
CA ASN A 8 -17.81 11.56 -23.98
C ASN A 8 -18.61 11.89 -22.71
N ASN A 9 -19.09 10.87 -21.99
CA ASN A 9 -19.79 11.08 -20.73
C ASN A 9 -18.85 11.64 -19.66
N ALA A 10 -17.63 11.07 -19.52
CA ALA A 10 -16.64 11.55 -18.55
C ALA A 10 -16.23 13.02 -18.73
N GLU A 11 -16.28 13.55 -19.96
CA GLU A 11 -15.87 14.92 -20.26
C GLU A 11 -17.03 15.93 -20.18
N ASN A 12 -18.29 15.50 -20.41
CA ASN A 12 -19.41 16.42 -20.67
C ASN A 12 -20.61 16.26 -19.73
N ASP A 13 -20.61 15.27 -18.83
CA ASP A 13 -21.71 15.06 -17.89
C ASP A 13 -21.44 15.82 -16.57
N PRO A 14 -22.21 16.87 -16.25
CA PRO A 14 -22.01 17.66 -15.02
C PRO A 14 -22.36 16.89 -13.73
N ASP A 15 -23.06 15.76 -13.83
CA ASP A 15 -23.39 14.92 -12.68
C ASP A 15 -22.31 13.88 -12.36
N ILE A 16 -21.22 13.81 -13.16
CA ILE A 16 -20.08 12.92 -12.88
C ILE A 16 -19.22 13.50 -11.76
N LEU A 17 -19.26 12.80 -10.62
CA LEU A 17 -18.37 13.06 -9.49
C LEU A 17 -16.92 12.74 -9.86
N GLN A 18 -16.00 13.63 -9.48
CA GLN A 18 -14.56 13.43 -9.67
C GLN A 18 -14.01 12.25 -8.84
N PHE A 19 -14.59 12.02 -7.66
CA PHE A 19 -14.27 10.87 -6.81
C PHE A 19 -15.54 10.27 -6.22
N SER A 20 -15.54 8.95 -6.04
CA SER A 20 -16.61 8.19 -5.39
C SER A 20 -16.03 7.33 -4.28
N ARG A 21 -16.86 7.00 -3.27
CA ARG A 21 -16.52 6.00 -2.25
C ARG A 21 -16.66 4.57 -2.76
N ASN A 22 -17.23 4.39 -3.95
CA ASN A 22 -17.37 3.07 -4.56
C ASN A 22 -15.99 2.52 -4.94
N SER A 23 -15.73 1.27 -4.57
CA SER A 23 -14.55 0.53 -4.97
C SER A 23 -14.82 -0.24 -6.26
N VAL A 24 -13.77 -0.37 -7.09
CA VAL A 24 -13.75 -1.32 -8.20
C VAL A 24 -12.93 -2.52 -7.76
N GLU A 25 -13.58 -3.68 -7.67
CA GLU A 25 -12.93 -4.92 -7.26
C GLU A 25 -12.61 -5.77 -8.50
N VAL A 26 -11.34 -6.14 -8.63
CA VAL A 26 -10.86 -7.02 -9.70
C VAL A 26 -10.39 -8.31 -9.06
N ASN A 27 -11.20 -9.35 -9.18
CA ASN A 27 -10.88 -10.68 -8.66
C ASN A 27 -10.16 -11.51 -9.72
N VAL A 28 -8.89 -11.82 -9.45
CA VAL A 28 -8.06 -12.67 -10.28
C VAL A 28 -7.87 -13.99 -9.55
N CYS A 29 -8.37 -15.08 -10.13
CA CYS A 29 -8.26 -16.42 -9.54
C CYS A 29 -7.19 -17.22 -10.29
N ASP A 30 -6.13 -17.60 -9.58
CA ASP A 30 -5.06 -18.45 -10.08
C ASP A 30 -4.73 -19.51 -9.02
N PRO A 31 -4.83 -20.82 -9.33
CA PRO A 31 -4.53 -21.90 -8.38
C PRO A 31 -3.11 -21.88 -7.80
N GLU A 32 -2.15 -21.25 -8.50
CA GLU A 32 -0.75 -21.15 -8.07
C GLU A 32 -0.44 -19.82 -7.37
N ALA A 33 -1.36 -18.86 -7.38
CA ALA A 33 -1.17 -17.55 -6.74
C ALA A 33 -1.47 -17.58 -5.24
N THR A 34 -0.80 -16.70 -4.50
CA THR A 34 -1.10 -16.46 -3.09
C THR A 34 -2.35 -15.58 -2.96
N ASP A 35 -3.19 -15.87 -1.98
CA ASP A 35 -4.35 -15.04 -1.64
C ASP A 35 -3.90 -13.70 -1.04
N ILE A 36 -3.87 -12.66 -1.89
CA ILE A 36 -3.43 -11.31 -1.53
C ILE A 36 -4.38 -10.28 -2.16
N SER A 37 -4.64 -9.21 -1.40
CA SER A 37 -5.39 -8.05 -1.88
C SER A 37 -4.48 -6.84 -2.00
N PHE A 38 -4.59 -6.14 -3.13
CA PHE A 38 -3.97 -4.84 -3.34
C PHE A 38 -5.08 -3.80 -3.44
N VAL A 39 -4.93 -2.72 -2.68
CA VAL A 39 -5.84 -1.56 -2.76
C VAL A 39 -5.05 -0.39 -3.30
N ASP A 40 -5.42 0.06 -4.50
CA ASP A 40 -4.94 1.34 -5.02
C ASP A 40 -5.82 2.46 -4.48
N LEU A 41 -5.19 3.48 -3.90
CA LEU A 41 -5.88 4.58 -3.24
C LEU A 41 -5.69 5.86 -4.07
N PRO A 42 -6.68 6.76 -4.11
CA PRO A 42 -6.55 8.00 -4.84
C PRO A 42 -5.35 8.84 -4.36
N GLY A 43 -4.70 9.52 -5.30
CA GLY A 43 -3.64 10.47 -4.98
C GLY A 43 -4.16 11.62 -4.11
N LEU A 44 -3.41 11.98 -3.08
CA LEU A 44 -3.76 13.09 -2.18
C LEU A 44 -3.66 14.41 -2.94
N VAL A 45 -4.77 15.14 -3.03
CA VAL A 45 -4.93 16.42 -3.73
C VAL A 45 -4.94 17.59 -2.75
N GLN A 46 -4.43 18.75 -3.15
CA GLN A 46 -4.27 19.94 -2.28
C GLN A 46 -4.95 21.22 -2.81
N ASN A 47 -5.26 21.27 -4.12
CA ASN A 47 -5.75 22.49 -4.79
C ASN A 47 -7.11 22.25 -5.45
N VAL A 48 -8.00 21.59 -4.73
CA VAL A 48 -9.39 21.30 -5.13
C VAL A 48 -10.32 21.66 -3.98
N ASP A 49 -11.62 21.50 -4.16
CA ASP A 49 -12.62 21.80 -3.14
C ASP A 49 -12.34 21.05 -1.82
N GLU A 50 -12.53 21.73 -0.70
CA GLU A 50 -12.20 21.21 0.64
C GLU A 50 -12.92 19.89 0.96
N GLU A 51 -14.19 19.78 0.55
CA GLU A 51 -14.99 18.55 0.68
C GLU A 51 -14.34 17.36 -0.05
N LEU A 52 -13.71 17.61 -1.20
CA LEU A 52 -13.06 16.58 -2.00
C LEU A 52 -11.74 16.14 -1.35
N ILE A 53 -10.98 17.09 -0.80
CA ILE A 53 -9.76 16.83 -0.05
C ILE A 53 -10.09 15.93 1.15
N ASP A 54 -11.14 16.26 1.89
CA ASP A 54 -11.56 15.48 3.06
C ASP A 54 -12.12 14.11 2.68
N LEU A 55 -12.86 14.01 1.56
CA LEU A 55 -13.32 12.73 1.04
C LEU A 55 -12.14 11.81 0.73
N VAL A 56 -11.17 12.26 -0.07
CA VAL A 56 -9.99 11.48 -0.46
C VAL A 56 -9.16 11.12 0.78
N ARG A 57 -8.95 12.07 1.70
CA ARG A 57 -8.23 11.82 2.95
C ARG A 57 -8.93 10.76 3.79
N SER A 58 -10.25 10.85 3.96
CA SER A 58 -11.03 9.89 4.75
C SER A 58 -10.97 8.48 4.15
N LEU A 59 -10.99 8.37 2.82
CA LEU A 59 -10.86 7.10 2.10
C LEU A 59 -9.47 6.49 2.29
N VAL A 60 -8.41 7.28 2.20
CA VAL A 60 -7.05 6.79 2.47
C VAL A 60 -6.95 6.31 3.92
N GLN A 61 -7.43 7.11 4.87
CA GLN A 61 -7.41 6.78 6.29
C GLN A 61 -8.19 5.50 6.61
N SER A 62 -9.37 5.30 6.03
CA SER A 62 -10.16 4.09 6.30
C SER A 62 -9.44 2.80 5.92
N HIS A 63 -8.53 2.84 4.95
CA HIS A 63 -7.74 1.68 4.52
C HIS A 63 -6.44 1.52 5.30
N ILE A 64 -5.71 2.61 5.59
CA ILE A 64 -4.38 2.51 6.22
C ILE A 64 -4.44 2.30 7.75
N TYR A 65 -5.55 2.64 8.41
CA TYR A 65 -5.72 2.44 9.86
C TYR A 65 -5.97 0.99 10.25
N GLY A 66 -6.29 0.10 9.29
CA GLY A 66 -6.33 -1.34 9.52
C GLY A 66 -4.98 -1.86 10.04
N THR A 67 -5.00 -2.65 11.12
CA THR A 67 -3.77 -3.18 11.74
C THR A 67 -3.06 -4.22 10.87
N ASN A 68 -3.83 -4.91 10.00
CA ASN A 68 -3.35 -5.99 9.15
C ASN A 68 -3.05 -5.52 7.72
N THR A 69 -2.60 -4.28 7.57
CA THR A 69 -2.35 -3.64 6.28
C THR A 69 -0.92 -3.14 6.21
N ILE A 70 -0.16 -3.58 5.20
CA ILE A 70 1.13 -2.98 4.85
C ILE A 70 0.85 -1.67 4.12
N ILE A 71 1.46 -0.58 4.60
CA ILE A 71 1.38 0.72 3.97
C ILE A 71 2.61 0.91 3.08
N VAL A 72 2.40 0.95 1.76
CA VAL A 72 3.44 1.28 0.79
C VAL A 72 3.29 2.75 0.41
N VAL A 73 4.31 3.57 0.70
CA VAL A 73 4.30 4.99 0.38
C VAL A 73 5.24 5.28 -0.78
N ALA A 74 4.69 5.70 -1.91
CA ALA A 74 5.47 6.17 -3.05
C ALA A 74 6.03 7.58 -2.79
N ILE A 75 7.34 7.75 -2.97
CA ILE A 75 8.10 8.96 -2.64
C ILE A 75 8.89 9.38 -3.89
N PRO A 76 8.41 10.37 -4.66
CA PRO A 76 9.21 10.94 -5.74
C PRO A 76 10.48 11.56 -5.17
N MET A 77 11.64 11.18 -5.70
CA MET A 77 12.92 11.73 -5.24
C MET A 77 13.12 13.20 -5.62
N THR A 78 12.24 13.75 -6.47
CA THR A 78 12.20 15.18 -6.83
C THR A 78 11.68 16.07 -5.71
N ASP A 79 10.95 15.49 -4.75
CA ASP A 79 10.17 16.23 -3.77
C ASP A 79 10.77 16.03 -2.37
N ASP A 80 10.49 16.94 -1.44
CA ASP A 80 10.90 16.75 -0.06
C ASP A 80 9.99 15.75 0.66
N MET A 81 10.59 14.69 1.23
CA MET A 81 9.86 13.61 1.92
C MET A 81 8.87 14.13 2.98
N GLU A 82 9.23 15.21 3.66
CA GLU A 82 8.43 15.82 4.73
C GLU A 82 7.16 16.52 4.21
N MET A 83 7.16 16.92 2.93
CA MET A 83 6.02 17.56 2.27
C MET A 83 5.05 16.55 1.66
N ILE A 84 5.45 15.28 1.55
CA ILE A 84 4.61 14.22 0.99
C ILE A 84 3.56 13.82 2.02
N GLN A 85 2.30 14.18 1.75
CA GLN A 85 1.19 13.87 2.66
C GLN A 85 1.05 12.38 2.97
N GLY A 86 1.33 11.50 1.99
CA GLY A 86 1.29 10.05 2.20
C GLY A 86 2.23 9.59 3.31
N VAL A 87 3.40 10.23 3.45
CA VAL A 87 4.35 9.95 4.54
C VAL A 87 3.78 10.39 5.89
N SER A 88 3.11 11.54 5.94
CA SER A 88 2.46 12.05 7.15
C SER A 88 1.30 11.16 7.59
N LEU A 89 0.41 10.80 6.67
CA LEU A 89 -0.72 9.89 6.94
C LEU A 89 -0.24 8.50 7.37
N ALA A 90 0.77 7.95 6.71
CA ALA A 90 1.36 6.66 7.11
C ALA A 90 1.95 6.72 8.51
N LYS A 91 2.62 7.83 8.88
CA LYS A 91 3.15 8.04 10.23
C LYS A 91 2.03 8.17 11.27
N ALA A 92 0.92 8.82 10.93
CA ALA A 92 -0.24 8.95 11.82
C ALA A 92 -0.93 7.60 12.07
N ALA A 93 -1.13 6.80 11.04
CA ALA A 93 -1.76 5.48 11.13
C ALA A 93 -0.84 4.40 11.72
N ASN A 94 0.48 4.57 11.59
CA ASN A 94 1.48 3.64 12.08
C ASN A 94 2.71 4.39 12.66
N PRO A 95 2.62 4.94 13.88
CA PRO A 95 3.70 5.73 14.49
C PRO A 95 5.01 4.95 14.68
N LYS A 96 4.92 3.64 14.93
CA LYS A 96 6.08 2.74 15.08
C LYS A 96 6.75 2.39 13.76
N ARG A 97 6.11 2.68 12.62
CA ARG A 97 6.61 2.38 11.26
C ARG A 97 6.91 0.89 11.03
N GLU A 98 6.21 0.02 11.76
CA GLU A 98 6.41 -1.43 11.74
C GLU A 98 5.82 -2.13 10.53
N ARG A 99 4.79 -1.55 9.91
CA ARG A 99 4.10 -2.02 8.70
C ARG A 99 4.15 -0.99 7.57
N THR A 100 5.19 -0.16 7.52
CA THR A 100 5.34 0.90 6.50
C THR A 100 6.62 0.68 5.68
N ILE A 101 6.48 0.70 4.35
CA ILE A 101 7.57 0.62 3.39
C ILE A 101 7.58 1.91 2.58
N GLY A 102 8.75 2.53 2.43
CA GLY A 102 8.93 3.66 1.52
C GLY A 102 9.44 3.18 0.17
N VAL A 103 8.82 3.63 -0.91
CA VAL A 103 9.25 3.33 -2.28
C VAL A 103 9.61 4.62 -2.99
N MET A 104 10.90 4.80 -3.17
CA MET A 104 11.46 5.98 -3.80
C MET A 104 11.39 5.83 -5.32
N THR A 105 10.82 6.82 -6.00
CA THR A 105 10.58 6.82 -7.44
C THR A 105 11.30 8.00 -8.11
N LYS A 106 11.39 7.97 -9.44
CA LYS A 106 12.06 9.01 -10.24
C LYS A 106 13.53 9.29 -9.83
N PRO A 107 14.36 8.28 -9.53
CA PRO A 107 15.76 8.51 -9.12
C PRO A 107 16.63 9.14 -10.22
N ASP A 108 16.18 9.04 -11.46
CA ASP A 108 16.75 9.58 -12.69
C ASP A 108 16.45 11.07 -12.89
N ALA A 109 15.36 11.58 -12.29
CA ALA A 109 15.02 12.99 -12.35
C ALA A 109 15.99 13.87 -11.54
N ILE A 110 16.72 13.29 -10.59
CA ILE A 110 17.76 14.02 -9.85
C ILE A 110 19.02 14.15 -10.72
N THR A 111 19.33 15.38 -11.10
CA THR A 111 20.51 15.69 -11.90
C THR A 111 21.81 15.36 -11.17
N LYS A 112 22.87 15.05 -11.92
CA LYS A 112 24.21 14.76 -11.36
C LYS A 112 24.79 15.91 -10.52
N GLY A 113 24.38 17.15 -10.80
CA GLY A 113 24.80 18.34 -10.08
C GLY A 113 24.20 18.48 -8.67
N ALA A 114 23.05 17.85 -8.41
CA ALA A 114 22.34 17.91 -7.14
C ALA A 114 22.95 16.99 -6.06
N ARG A 115 24.26 17.09 -5.83
CA ARG A 115 25.03 16.19 -4.93
C ARG A 115 24.41 16.07 -3.53
N GLY A 116 23.98 17.18 -2.94
CA GLY A 116 23.34 17.20 -1.62
C GLY A 116 22.06 16.37 -1.57
N GLY A 117 21.17 16.54 -2.55
CA GLY A 117 19.92 15.75 -2.63
C GLY A 117 20.19 14.26 -2.82
N ARG A 118 21.16 13.92 -3.67
CA ARG A 118 21.54 12.51 -3.91
C ARG A 118 22.11 11.85 -2.65
N GLU A 119 22.94 12.56 -1.89
CA GLU A 119 23.49 12.04 -0.63
C GLU A 119 22.41 11.94 0.46
N LYS A 120 21.47 12.90 0.54
CA LYS A 120 20.28 12.80 1.43
C LYS A 120 19.49 11.52 1.15
N TRP A 121 19.17 11.26 -0.11
CA TRP A 121 18.41 10.07 -0.49
C TRP A 121 19.19 8.76 -0.32
N LYS A 122 20.52 8.80 -0.51
CA LYS A 122 21.39 7.67 -0.17
C LYS A 122 21.35 7.38 1.33
N ALA A 123 21.39 8.40 2.19
CA ALA A 123 21.27 8.24 3.64
C ALA A 123 19.93 7.61 4.05
N VAL A 124 18.84 7.97 3.37
CA VAL A 124 17.52 7.33 3.56
C VAL A 124 17.55 5.86 3.17
N LEU A 125 18.09 5.50 1.99
CA LEU A 125 18.19 4.09 1.56
C LEU A 125 19.09 3.24 2.46
N GLU A 126 20.14 3.83 3.04
CA GLU A 126 21.02 3.18 4.01
C GLU A 126 20.39 3.08 5.41
N GLY A 127 19.18 3.62 5.61
CA GLY A 127 18.50 3.64 6.90
C GLY A 127 19.16 4.56 7.93
N ARG A 128 19.99 5.51 7.51
CA ARG A 128 20.56 6.55 8.39
C ARG A 128 19.54 7.62 8.73
N GLU A 129 18.65 7.94 7.80
CA GLU A 129 17.56 8.92 7.95
C GLU A 129 16.18 8.28 7.74
N HIS A 130 15.15 8.90 8.32
CA HIS A 130 13.73 8.50 8.19
C HIS A 130 13.44 6.99 8.40
N LYS A 131 14.09 6.36 9.39
CA LYS A 131 14.03 4.91 9.65
C LYS A 131 12.61 4.33 9.65
N THR A 132 12.44 3.22 8.94
CA THR A 132 11.27 2.34 8.92
C THR A 132 11.73 0.92 9.18
N THR A 133 10.86 0.05 9.70
CA THR A 133 11.24 -1.35 10.01
C THR A 133 11.66 -2.13 8.75
N HIS A 134 11.01 -1.85 7.62
CA HIS A 134 11.29 -2.53 6.35
C HIS A 134 12.20 -1.73 5.40
N GLY A 135 12.67 -0.57 5.85
CA GLY A 135 13.53 0.31 5.05
C GLY A 135 12.83 0.95 3.85
N TYR A 136 13.65 1.32 2.86
CA TYR A 136 13.24 1.96 1.62
C TYR A 136 13.73 1.17 0.43
N PHE A 137 12.92 1.14 -0.63
CA PHE A 137 13.30 0.64 -1.94
C PHE A 137 13.40 1.79 -2.93
N CYS A 138 14.24 1.66 -3.94
CA CYS A 138 14.39 2.63 -5.01
C CYS A 138 14.08 1.98 -6.35
N VAL A 139 13.11 2.52 -7.07
CA VAL A 139 12.66 2.00 -8.37
C VAL A 139 12.75 3.09 -9.44
N ARG A 140 13.31 2.72 -10.60
CA ARG A 140 13.18 3.50 -11.84
C ARG A 140 12.03 2.88 -12.62
N LEU A 141 11.00 3.67 -12.85
CA LEU A 141 9.87 3.30 -13.70
C LEU A 141 10.07 3.90 -15.10
N PRO A 142 9.42 3.34 -16.14
CA PRO A 142 9.50 3.90 -17.48
C PRO A 142 9.12 5.38 -17.50
N ASP A 143 9.88 6.21 -18.21
CA ASP A 143 9.52 7.61 -18.47
C ASP A 143 8.45 7.75 -19.59
N GLU A 144 8.07 8.98 -19.94
CA GLU A 144 7.04 9.24 -20.95
C GLU A 144 7.44 8.73 -22.34
N ASP A 145 8.71 8.89 -22.73
CA ASP A 145 9.23 8.47 -24.03
C ASP A 145 9.34 6.93 -24.11
N GLU A 146 9.77 6.29 -23.02
CA GLU A 146 9.79 4.83 -22.87
C GLU A 146 8.37 4.25 -22.92
N ARG A 147 7.39 4.90 -22.27
CA ARG A 147 5.97 4.49 -22.35
C ARG A 147 5.39 4.67 -23.75
N ALA A 148 5.69 5.78 -24.42
CA ALA A 148 5.24 6.04 -25.79
C ALA A 148 5.78 5.00 -26.79
N ARG A 149 6.97 4.45 -26.52
CA ARG A 149 7.57 3.36 -27.31
C ARG A 149 7.06 1.96 -26.94
N HIS A 150 6.16 1.85 -25.96
CA HIS A 150 5.60 0.57 -25.49
C HIS A 150 6.70 -0.46 -25.15
N ILE A 151 7.75 -0.04 -24.43
CA ILE A 151 8.80 -0.98 -24.03
C ILE A 151 8.24 -2.11 -23.16
N THR A 152 8.81 -3.31 -23.30
CA THR A 152 8.39 -4.46 -22.50
C THR A 152 8.84 -4.31 -21.04
N THR A 153 8.17 -5.01 -20.12
CA THR A 153 8.55 -5.05 -18.71
C THR A 153 10.00 -5.51 -18.53
N HIS A 154 10.44 -6.49 -19.31
CA HIS A 154 11.83 -6.99 -19.28
C HIS A 154 12.83 -5.89 -19.70
N GLU A 155 12.51 -5.13 -20.74
CA GLU A 155 13.37 -4.03 -21.19
C GLU A 155 13.41 -2.90 -20.15
N ALA A 156 12.28 -2.53 -19.56
CA ALA A 156 12.23 -1.55 -18.48
C ALA A 156 13.11 -1.96 -17.28
N GLN A 157 13.07 -3.23 -16.89
CA GLN A 157 13.92 -3.78 -15.83
C GLN A 157 15.40 -3.74 -16.19
N ARG A 158 15.75 -4.07 -17.44
CA ARG A 158 17.13 -3.98 -17.94
C ARG A 158 17.67 -2.55 -17.86
N LEU A 159 16.88 -1.57 -18.30
CA LEU A 159 17.23 -0.15 -18.25
C LEU A 159 17.39 0.34 -16.82
N ALA A 160 16.48 -0.05 -15.91
CA ALA A 160 16.60 0.27 -14.49
C ALA A 160 17.87 -0.32 -13.86
N SER A 161 18.18 -1.58 -14.15
CA SER A 161 19.40 -2.23 -13.66
C SER A 161 20.68 -1.55 -14.17
N ALA A 162 20.71 -1.18 -15.45
CA ALA A 162 21.81 -0.44 -16.04
C ALA A 162 21.97 0.95 -15.40
N PHE A 163 20.87 1.66 -15.16
CA PHE A 163 20.86 2.95 -14.46
C PHE A 163 21.46 2.83 -13.06
N PHE A 164 20.97 1.91 -12.22
CA PHE A 164 21.46 1.73 -10.86
C PHE A 164 22.90 1.22 -10.78
N SER A 165 23.42 0.60 -11.83
CA SER A 165 24.80 0.09 -11.87
C SER A 165 25.80 1.13 -12.37
N SER A 166 25.36 2.09 -13.18
CA SER A 166 26.22 3.13 -13.78
C SER A 166 26.14 4.49 -13.08
N THR A 167 25.11 4.72 -12.26
CA THR A 167 24.81 6.04 -11.72
C THR A 167 25.13 6.13 -10.23
N GLU A 168 26.14 6.94 -9.88
CA GLU A 168 26.41 7.30 -8.48
C GLU A 168 25.28 8.19 -7.92
N PRO A 169 24.92 8.13 -6.63
CA PRO A 169 25.52 7.30 -5.59
C PRO A 169 25.00 5.85 -5.56
N TRP A 170 23.98 5.52 -6.36
CA TRP A 170 23.31 4.22 -6.35
C TRP A 170 24.27 3.07 -6.68
N SER A 171 25.15 3.27 -7.66
CA SER A 171 26.18 2.29 -8.05
C SER A 171 27.19 1.97 -6.94
N LEU A 172 27.41 2.90 -5.99
CA LEU A 172 28.36 2.74 -4.88
C LEU A 172 27.73 2.09 -3.65
N MET A 173 26.40 1.90 -3.63
CA MET A 173 25.72 1.29 -2.51
C MET A 173 25.93 -0.23 -2.49
N LYS A 174 26.35 -0.75 -1.34
CA LYS A 174 26.64 -2.18 -1.13
C LYS A 174 25.37 -3.03 -1.17
N ASP A 175 24.30 -2.56 -0.55
CA ASP A 175 23.03 -3.27 -0.51
C ASP A 175 22.27 -3.09 -1.84
N ARG A 176 22.47 -4.04 -2.76
CA ARG A 176 21.79 -4.04 -4.06
C ARG A 176 20.34 -4.52 -3.98
N SER A 177 19.93 -5.15 -2.87
CA SER A 177 18.56 -5.66 -2.69
C SER A 177 17.51 -4.54 -2.59
N ARG A 178 17.93 -3.29 -2.41
CA ARG A 178 17.03 -2.13 -2.33
C ARG A 178 16.64 -1.56 -3.69
N PHE A 179 17.25 -2.01 -4.79
CA PHE A 179 17.05 -1.40 -6.10
C PHE A 179 16.22 -2.27 -7.03
N GLY A 180 15.31 -1.62 -7.75
CA GLY A 180 14.52 -2.22 -8.81
C GLY A 180 13.22 -2.89 -8.34
N VAL A 181 12.25 -2.92 -9.24
CA VAL A 181 10.94 -3.53 -9.02
C VAL A 181 11.04 -5.02 -8.63
N PRO A 182 11.89 -5.85 -9.24
CA PRO A 182 11.97 -7.28 -8.89
C PRO A 182 12.30 -7.53 -7.42
N ASN A 183 13.30 -6.81 -6.88
CA ASN A 183 13.71 -6.97 -5.48
C ASN A 183 12.65 -6.43 -4.52
N PHE A 184 11.99 -5.32 -4.88
CA PHE A 184 10.88 -4.78 -4.11
C PHE A 184 9.71 -5.76 -4.03
N VAL A 185 9.30 -6.34 -5.16
CA VAL A 185 8.22 -7.35 -5.22
C VAL A 185 8.59 -8.58 -4.39
N ALA A 186 9.81 -9.11 -4.54
CA ALA A 186 10.25 -10.26 -3.75
C ALA A 186 10.19 -10.00 -2.23
N ALA A 187 10.67 -8.83 -1.78
CA ALA A 187 10.66 -8.47 -0.37
C ALA A 187 9.24 -8.24 0.19
N ILE A 188 8.34 -7.64 -0.60
CA ILE A 188 6.94 -7.50 -0.20
C ILE A 188 6.25 -8.86 -0.11
N SER A 189 6.48 -9.76 -1.06
CA SER A 189 5.88 -11.09 -1.05
C SER A 189 6.26 -11.87 0.22
N GLU A 190 7.54 -11.84 0.61
CA GLU A 190 8.01 -12.49 1.85
C GLU A 190 7.36 -11.87 3.10
N LEU A 191 7.23 -10.54 3.13
CA LEU A 191 6.60 -9.84 4.24
C LEU A 191 5.10 -10.13 4.33
N LEU A 192 4.39 -10.19 3.20
CA LEU A 192 2.98 -10.53 3.15
C LEU A 192 2.74 -11.94 3.69
N ILE A 193 3.54 -12.92 3.27
CA ILE A 193 3.46 -14.30 3.78
C ILE A 193 3.65 -14.32 5.29
N THR A 194 4.68 -13.64 5.80
CA THR A 194 4.96 -13.55 7.24
C THR A 194 3.77 -12.96 8.02
N LEU A 195 3.16 -11.90 7.50
CA LEU A 195 2.01 -11.26 8.13
C LEU A 195 0.75 -12.13 8.08
N ILE A 196 0.51 -12.82 6.97
CA ILE A 196 -0.61 -13.78 6.85
C ILE A 196 -0.47 -14.89 7.89
N GLU A 197 0.72 -15.48 8.03
CA GLU A 197 0.97 -16.53 9.03
C GLU A 197 0.74 -16.04 10.47
N GLN A 198 1.19 -14.83 10.80
CA GLN A 198 0.99 -14.24 12.12
C GLN A 198 -0.49 -13.95 12.39
N ASN A 199 -1.20 -13.38 11.42
CA ASN A 199 -2.60 -13.03 11.53
C ASN A 199 -3.50 -14.26 11.60
N LEU A 200 -3.22 -15.32 10.85
CA LEU A 200 -3.96 -16.59 10.92
C LEU A 200 -3.87 -17.20 12.31
N ARG A 201 -2.70 -17.19 12.96
CA ARG A 201 -2.55 -17.67 14.34
C ARG A 201 -3.35 -16.82 15.32
N GLY A 202 -3.36 -15.49 15.15
CA GLY A 202 -4.15 -14.57 15.96
C GLY A 202 -5.66 -14.80 15.81
N LEU A 203 -6.12 -14.95 14.57
CA LEU A 203 -7.51 -15.21 14.24
C LEU A 203 -7.99 -16.55 14.83
N ASN A 204 -7.19 -17.61 14.71
CA ASN A 204 -7.54 -18.92 15.24
C ASN A 204 -7.74 -18.89 16.77
N LYS A 205 -6.87 -18.15 17.48
CA LYS A 205 -7.02 -17.89 18.93
C LYS A 205 -8.29 -17.10 19.25
N ALA A 206 -8.58 -16.05 18.48
CA ALA A 206 -9.77 -15.23 18.68
C ALA A 206 -11.06 -16.02 18.46
N VAL A 207 -11.12 -16.81 17.39
CA VAL A 207 -12.26 -17.69 17.07
C VAL A 207 -12.44 -18.75 18.15
N THR A 208 -11.36 -19.40 18.59
CA THR A 208 -11.43 -20.42 19.65
C THR A 208 -11.92 -19.81 20.97
N SER A 209 -11.39 -18.64 21.33
CA SER A 209 -11.81 -17.94 22.55
C SER A 209 -13.29 -17.53 22.49
N GLU A 210 -13.76 -17.07 21.34
CA GLU A 210 -15.17 -16.70 21.18
C GLU A 210 -16.09 -17.93 21.17
N LEU A 211 -15.63 -19.04 20.58
CA LEU A 211 -16.33 -20.32 20.64
C LEU A 211 -16.47 -20.83 22.08
N GLU A 212 -15.40 -20.76 22.88
CA GLU A 212 -15.42 -21.15 24.30
C GLU A 212 -16.41 -20.30 25.10
N LYS A 213 -16.47 -18.98 24.85
CA LYS A 213 -17.47 -18.09 25.47
C LYS A 213 -18.89 -18.49 25.08
N CYS A 214 -19.15 -18.70 23.79
CA CYS A 214 -20.46 -19.11 23.30
C CYS A 214 -20.89 -20.46 23.89
N LEU A 215 -19.99 -21.44 23.95
CA LEU A 215 -20.26 -22.73 24.59
C LEU A 215 -20.53 -22.59 26.10
N GLY A 216 -19.79 -21.73 26.79
CA GLY A 216 -20.02 -21.42 28.19
C GLY A 216 -21.39 -20.78 28.43
N LEU A 217 -21.79 -19.84 27.58
CA LEU A 217 -23.11 -19.21 27.63
C LEU A 217 -24.23 -20.23 27.37
N ILE A 218 -24.06 -21.10 26.37
CA ILE A 218 -25.02 -22.19 26.08
C ILE A 218 -25.13 -23.15 27.26
N GLY A 219 -24.00 -23.52 27.89
CA GLY A 219 -23.99 -24.39 29.07
C GLY A 219 -24.64 -23.77 30.31
N ALA A 220 -24.68 -22.44 30.39
CA ALA A 220 -25.36 -21.70 31.46
C ALA A 220 -26.86 -21.47 31.18
N LEU A 221 -27.36 -21.81 29.99
CA LEU A 221 -28.78 -21.73 29.69
C LEU A 221 -29.55 -22.77 30.51
N PRO A 222 -30.72 -22.42 31.07
CA PRO A 222 -31.55 -23.38 31.77
C PRO A 222 -31.97 -24.53 30.83
N PRO A 223 -32.12 -25.76 31.35
CA PRO A 223 -32.60 -26.87 30.55
C PRO A 223 -33.95 -26.54 29.92
N GLN A 224 -34.12 -26.89 28.63
CA GLN A 224 -35.39 -26.75 27.94
C GLN A 224 -36.45 -27.55 28.68
N GLY A 225 -37.40 -26.84 29.31
CA GLY A 225 -38.45 -27.44 30.15
C GLY A 225 -38.75 -26.70 31.45
N ALA A 226 -37.97 -25.69 31.85
CA ALA A 226 -38.30 -24.84 32.99
C ALA A 226 -39.43 -23.82 32.70
N THR A 227 -40.46 -24.21 31.95
CA THR A 227 -41.78 -23.59 32.10
C THR A 227 -42.38 -24.15 33.37
N ALA A 228 -42.29 -23.37 34.44
CA ALA A 228 -42.92 -23.64 35.72
C ALA A 228 -44.39 -24.08 35.50
N GLY A 229 -44.70 -25.31 35.93
CA GLY A 229 -46.07 -25.69 36.13
C GLY A 229 -46.70 -24.79 37.20
N ARG A 230 -47.76 -24.07 36.82
CA ARG A 230 -48.97 -23.76 37.63
C ARG A 230 -49.72 -22.61 36.98
N PHE A 231 -50.74 -22.95 36.20
CA PHE A 231 -52.06 -22.34 36.40
C PHE A 231 -53.00 -23.51 36.68
N ARG A 232 -53.28 -23.70 37.97
CA ARG A 232 -54.43 -24.47 38.46
C ARG A 232 -55.50 -23.45 38.83
N GLU A 233 -56.74 -23.87 38.55
CA GLU A 233 -58.05 -23.23 38.72
C GLU A 233 -58.50 -22.30 37.59
#